data_AF-A0AAW9NAF7-F1
#
_entry.id   AF-A0AAW9NAF7-F1
#
_cell.length_a   1.000
_cell.length_b   1.000
_cell.length_c   1.000
_cell.angle_alpha   90.00
_cell.angle_beta   90.00
_cell.angle_gamma   90.00
#
_symmetry.space_group_name_H-M   'P 1'
#
loop_
_entity.id
_entity.type
_entity.pdbx_description
1 polymer ?
#
loop_
_entity_poly.entity_id
_entity_poly.type
_entity_poly.pdbx_seq_one_letter_code
_entity_poly.pdbx_strand_id
1 'polypeptide(L)'
;MSTYSIEQSAEQIYHPKIKEYFNEVIQSYINGSYRSAVVMLYSVVVCDLIYKLKDLKELYDDETAKSILTKIEEEQEKSPNKGGWEGVLIEEVKERTFLLEPADKISIDALRLHRHLSAHPVLTQQDLLSTPNKETVRALIRNMLEGLLVKNPVMSKKVFYTLLEDLDQHKDFFSDDSSLEKYIESRYLKNTNEQMINSIFKELWGITFNCTSDECKSNREINFRTLKILYKRYRASLLVFIEKNKISFNKFNEEDEGILIRMTVFFGNNPELYSFVEEHNQTKLKAKIESRWKFKVRSPFLRENMEKHFDYLSNKIHWTEQTYEERFYEQHILSKEERELLLDWATENDCVSKYYDLLIKQFVHSGNFDTADINFDVFIKPNLKQLNREQFLALYDGINRNRQCHAHRFAKGNNASIKTESDLILGSDFDYKGKYSNVEFLESK
;
A
#
# COMPACT_ATOMS: atom_id res chain seq x y z
N MET A 1 13.19 2.15 -26.20
CA MET A 1 13.84 2.92 -25.12
C MET A 1 13.52 4.38 -25.36
N SER A 2 12.73 5.02 -24.48
CA SER A 2 12.52 6.46 -24.55
C SER A 2 13.82 7.17 -24.18
N THR A 3 14.35 8.02 -25.05
CA THR A 3 15.48 8.91 -24.74
C THR A 3 15.01 9.94 -23.70
N TYR A 4 15.72 10.04 -22.57
CA TYR A 4 15.42 11.02 -21.51
C TYR A 4 15.31 12.45 -22.07
N SER A 5 14.18 13.13 -21.79
CA SER A 5 13.94 14.53 -22.17
C SER A 5 14.20 15.44 -20.98
N ILE A 6 15.17 16.33 -21.14
CA ILE A 6 15.51 17.34 -20.14
C ILE A 6 14.36 18.33 -19.96
N GLU A 7 13.69 18.68 -21.06
CA GLU A 7 12.57 19.62 -21.09
C GLU A 7 11.38 19.10 -20.29
N GLN A 8 11.03 17.81 -20.47
CA GLN A 8 9.95 17.19 -19.69
C GLN A 8 10.29 17.09 -18.20
N SER A 9 11.54 16.78 -17.85
CA SER A 9 11.97 16.73 -16.45
C SER A 9 12.09 18.12 -15.82
N ALA A 10 12.45 19.15 -16.58
CA ALA A 10 12.48 20.54 -16.12
C ALA A 10 11.10 21.03 -15.69
N GLU A 11 10.03 20.54 -16.33
CA GLU A 11 8.66 20.86 -15.95
C GLU A 11 8.30 20.39 -14.52
N GLN A 12 9.01 19.38 -14.02
CA GLN A 12 8.79 18.75 -12.71
C GLN A 12 9.64 19.35 -11.58
N ILE A 13 10.45 20.38 -11.87
CA ILE A 13 11.23 21.08 -10.84
C ILE A 13 10.28 21.58 -9.75
N TYR A 14 10.61 21.24 -8.50
CA TYR A 14 9.74 21.45 -7.35
C TYR A 14 9.45 22.93 -7.09
N HIS A 15 10.50 23.77 -7.03
CA HIS A 15 10.36 25.17 -6.66
C HIS A 15 10.20 26.08 -7.89
N PRO A 16 9.12 26.89 -8.01
CA PRO A 16 8.85 27.70 -9.20
C PRO A 16 9.99 28.65 -9.59
N LYS A 17 10.64 29.32 -8.63
CA LYS A 17 11.81 30.18 -8.92
C LYS A 17 13.02 29.41 -9.45
N ILE A 18 13.21 28.17 -8.99
CA ILE A 18 14.31 27.32 -9.48
C ILE A 18 14.03 26.90 -10.91
N LYS A 19 12.76 26.66 -11.26
CA LYS A 19 12.35 26.39 -12.65
C LYS A 19 12.65 27.59 -13.57
N GLU A 20 12.42 28.81 -13.10
CA GLU A 20 12.78 30.04 -13.83
C GLU A 20 14.30 30.13 -14.07
N TYR A 21 15.11 30.00 -13.01
CA TYR A 21 16.58 30.04 -13.15
C TYR A 21 17.11 28.87 -14.00
N PHE A 22 16.50 27.70 -13.90
CA PHE A 22 16.88 26.54 -14.70
C PHE A 22 16.59 26.75 -16.19
N ASN A 23 15.59 27.55 -16.55
CA ASN A 23 15.34 27.90 -17.95
C ASN A 23 16.57 28.60 -18.58
N GLU A 24 17.31 29.43 -17.83
CA GLU A 24 18.55 30.05 -18.31
C GLU A 24 19.65 29.01 -18.60
N VAL A 25 19.70 27.94 -17.80
CA VAL A 25 20.61 26.79 -18.03
C VAL A 25 20.27 26.13 -19.37
N ILE A 26 18.98 25.89 -19.61
CA ILE A 26 18.50 25.24 -20.84
C ILE A 26 18.77 26.11 -22.06
N GLN A 27 18.48 27.41 -22.00
CA GLN A 27 18.79 28.34 -23.08
C GLN A 27 20.29 28.36 -23.38
N SER A 28 21.13 28.42 -22.35
CA SER A 28 22.59 28.38 -22.50
C SER A 28 23.08 27.08 -23.13
N TYR A 29 22.50 25.95 -22.75
CA TYR A 29 22.83 24.63 -23.29
C TYR A 29 22.42 24.49 -24.77
N ILE A 30 21.19 24.89 -25.11
CA ILE A 30 20.65 24.84 -26.48
C ILE A 30 21.48 25.74 -27.41
N ASN A 31 21.87 26.93 -26.95
CA ASN A 31 22.67 27.88 -27.72
C ASN A 31 24.17 27.52 -27.81
N GLY A 32 24.58 26.35 -27.30
CA GLY A 32 25.98 25.89 -27.33
C GLY A 32 26.91 26.63 -26.37
N SER A 33 26.38 27.45 -25.47
CA SER A 33 27.13 28.17 -24.44
C SER A 33 27.38 27.27 -23.21
N TYR A 34 28.08 26.16 -23.42
CA TYR A 34 28.28 25.08 -22.43
C TYR A 34 28.95 25.54 -21.14
N ARG A 35 29.93 26.45 -21.24
CA ARG A 35 30.59 27.06 -20.09
C ARG A 35 29.59 27.81 -19.20
N SER A 36 28.75 28.65 -19.81
CA SER A 36 27.72 29.42 -19.11
C SER A 36 26.65 28.51 -18.52
N ALA A 37 26.24 27.47 -19.26
CA ALA A 37 25.27 26.49 -18.79
C ALA A 37 25.75 25.78 -17.51
N VAL A 38 27.02 25.36 -17.45
CA VAL A 38 27.61 24.71 -16.27
C VAL A 38 27.69 25.66 -15.07
N VAL A 39 28.15 26.90 -15.30
CA VAL A 39 28.23 27.90 -14.22
C VAL A 39 26.84 28.19 -13.66
N MET A 40 25.85 28.40 -14.52
CA MET A 40 24.47 28.68 -14.11
C MET A 40 23.84 27.47 -13.41
N LEU A 41 24.04 26.25 -13.92
CA LEU A 41 23.51 25.03 -13.32
C LEU A 41 23.98 24.86 -11.87
N TYR A 42 25.26 25.15 -11.60
CA TYR A 42 25.79 25.07 -10.24
C TYR A 42 25.14 26.10 -9.31
N SER A 43 24.93 27.34 -9.77
CA SER A 43 24.19 28.36 -9.01
C SER A 43 22.75 27.92 -8.72
N VAL A 44 22.06 27.36 -9.72
CA VAL A 44 20.69 26.83 -9.57
C VAL A 44 20.64 25.73 -8.49
N VAL A 45 21.60 24.81 -8.49
CA VAL A 45 21.71 23.72 -7.49
C VAL A 45 21.90 24.29 -6.07
N VAL A 46 22.80 25.25 -5.89
CA VAL A 46 23.04 25.88 -4.58
C VAL A 46 21.80 26.63 -4.11
N CYS A 47 21.14 27.38 -4.99
CA CYS A 47 19.89 28.06 -4.67
C CYS A 47 18.76 27.09 -4.30
N ASP A 48 18.64 25.97 -5.03
CA ASP A 48 17.62 24.96 -4.76
C ASP A 48 17.81 24.31 -3.39
N LEU A 49 19.05 23.98 -3.02
CA LEU A 49 19.39 23.50 -1.67
C LEU A 49 18.97 24.50 -0.59
N ILE A 50 19.24 25.79 -0.79
CA ILE A 50 18.85 26.84 0.17
C ILE A 50 17.33 26.95 0.26
N TYR A 51 16.61 27.01 -0.86
CA TYR A 51 15.14 27.10 -0.83
C TYR A 51 14.53 25.87 -0.16
N LYS A 52 15.06 24.68 -0.43
CA LYS A 52 14.63 23.45 0.23
C LYS A 52 14.86 23.47 1.74
N LEU A 53 16.01 23.98 2.20
CA LEU A 53 16.24 24.19 3.63
C LEU A 53 15.30 25.25 4.22
N LYS A 54 14.97 26.30 3.48
CA LYS A 54 14.00 27.32 3.92
C LYS A 54 12.59 26.75 4.03
N ASP A 55 12.15 25.96 3.07
CA ASP A 55 10.88 25.24 3.14
C ASP A 55 10.86 24.30 4.35
N LEU A 56 11.94 23.54 4.60
CA LEU A 56 12.09 22.72 5.81
C LEU A 56 11.98 23.54 7.10
N LYS A 57 12.58 24.73 7.15
CA LYS A 57 12.51 25.63 8.29
C LYS A 57 11.12 26.24 8.48
N GLU A 58 10.49 26.74 7.42
CA GLU A 58 9.28 27.57 7.49
C GLU A 58 8.00 26.72 7.51
N LEU A 59 7.94 25.66 6.72
CA LEU A 59 6.74 24.81 6.59
C LEU A 59 6.73 23.67 7.62
N TYR A 60 7.91 23.19 8.03
CA TYR A 60 8.04 21.99 8.88
C TYR A 60 8.77 22.26 10.22
N ASP A 61 9.09 23.52 10.51
CA ASP A 61 9.78 23.96 11.73
C ASP A 61 11.07 23.16 12.03
N ASP A 62 11.83 22.78 10.99
CA ASP A 62 12.95 21.84 11.13
C ASP A 62 14.18 22.48 11.78
N GLU A 63 14.54 22.02 12.99
CA GLU A 63 15.71 22.51 13.74
C GLU A 63 17.05 22.19 13.06
N THR A 64 17.13 21.09 12.33
CA THR A 64 18.36 20.75 11.57
C THR A 64 18.52 21.75 10.44
N ALA A 65 17.48 22.01 9.65
CA ALA A 65 17.50 23.01 8.59
C ALA A 65 17.77 24.42 9.12
N LYS A 66 17.17 24.81 10.26
CA LYS A 66 17.49 26.07 10.96
C LYS A 66 18.97 26.15 11.28
N SER A 67 19.53 25.11 11.93
CA SER A 67 20.94 25.11 12.32
C SER A 67 21.90 25.11 11.13
N ILE A 68 21.56 24.43 10.02
CA ILE A 68 22.36 24.45 8.80
C ILE A 68 22.31 25.85 8.20
N LEU A 69 21.11 26.45 8.05
CA LEU A 69 20.97 27.80 7.52
C LEU A 69 21.75 28.83 8.35
N THR A 70 21.64 28.79 9.68
CA THR A 70 22.41 29.67 10.58
C THR A 70 23.91 29.46 10.43
N LYS A 71 24.38 28.22 10.36
CA LYS A 71 25.80 27.93 10.12
C LYS A 71 26.28 28.50 8.78
N ILE A 72 25.48 28.41 7.73
CA ILE A 72 25.82 28.96 6.42
C ILE A 72 25.80 30.49 6.42
N GLU A 73 24.85 31.12 7.10
CA GLU A 73 24.80 32.56 7.31
C GLU A 73 26.08 33.05 8.02
N GLU A 74 26.50 32.38 9.10
CA GLU A 74 27.75 32.69 9.80
C GLU A 74 29.00 32.52 8.92
N GLU A 75 29.06 31.48 8.09
CA GLU A 75 30.18 31.27 7.17
C GLU A 75 30.24 32.34 6.07
N GLN A 76 29.09 32.80 5.58
CA GLN A 76 29.00 33.91 4.62
C GLN A 76 29.48 35.23 5.26
N GLU A 77 29.10 35.51 6.51
CA GLU A 77 29.56 36.70 7.24
C GLU A 77 31.08 36.68 7.50
N LYS A 78 31.64 35.52 7.86
CA LYS A 78 33.09 35.36 8.11
C LYS A 78 33.92 35.50 6.84
N SER A 79 33.38 35.17 5.66
CA SER A 79 34.12 35.22 4.40
C SER A 79 33.25 35.65 3.20
N PRO A 80 32.84 36.93 3.13
CA PRO A 80 31.89 37.42 2.12
C PRO A 80 32.35 37.22 0.66
N ASN A 81 33.67 37.24 0.45
CA ASN A 81 34.28 37.17 -0.87
C ASN A 81 34.78 35.76 -1.26
N LYS A 82 34.51 34.72 -0.45
CA LYS A 82 34.95 33.34 -0.74
C LYS A 82 33.75 32.41 -0.85
N GLY A 83 33.60 31.73 -1.99
CA GLY A 83 32.58 30.69 -2.22
C GLY A 83 32.82 29.38 -1.45
N GLY A 84 33.60 29.38 -0.36
CA GLY A 84 33.90 28.18 0.44
C GLY A 84 32.67 27.60 1.14
N TRP A 85 31.73 28.49 1.53
CA TRP A 85 30.47 28.12 2.18
C TRP A 85 29.59 27.21 1.31
N GLU A 86 29.69 27.30 -0.02
CA GLU A 86 28.95 26.45 -0.96
C GLU A 86 29.29 24.96 -0.72
N GLY A 87 30.57 24.66 -0.46
CA GLY A 87 31.02 23.31 -0.13
C GLY A 87 30.52 22.83 1.23
N VAL A 88 30.49 23.72 2.23
CA VAL A 88 29.97 23.43 3.57
C VAL A 88 28.48 23.10 3.51
N LEU A 89 27.70 23.87 2.75
CA LEU A 89 26.27 23.63 2.55
C LEU A 89 26.01 22.22 2.02
N ILE A 90 26.73 21.83 0.96
CA ILE A 90 26.50 20.53 0.31
C ILE A 90 26.85 19.39 1.29
N GLU A 91 27.92 19.52 2.07
CA GLU A 91 28.31 18.48 3.04
C GLU A 91 27.30 18.39 4.20
N GLU A 92 26.92 19.52 4.80
CA GLU A 92 25.92 19.56 5.87
C GLU A 92 24.58 18.99 5.41
N VAL A 93 24.14 19.34 4.20
CA VAL A 93 22.90 18.79 3.61
C VAL A 93 23.00 17.29 3.45
N LYS A 94 24.09 16.76 2.88
CA LYS A 94 24.26 15.32 2.69
C LYS A 94 24.36 14.55 4.01
N GLU A 95 25.03 15.11 5.01
CA GLU A 95 25.31 14.37 6.26
C GLU A 95 24.13 14.42 7.24
N ARG A 96 23.41 15.54 7.25
CA ARG A 96 22.42 15.81 8.28
C ARG A 96 21.00 15.77 7.74
N THR A 97 20.79 15.65 6.43
CA THR A 97 19.47 15.60 5.79
C THR A 97 19.34 14.41 4.82
N PHE A 98 18.12 14.15 4.35
CA PHE A 98 17.84 13.14 3.31
C PHE A 98 17.66 13.75 1.90
N LEU A 99 18.10 15.00 1.69
CA LEU A 99 17.95 15.68 0.40
C LEU A 99 18.89 15.13 -0.68
N LEU A 100 20.03 14.56 -0.28
CA LEU A 100 21.07 14.07 -1.19
C LEU A 100 21.47 12.63 -0.85
N GLU A 101 21.44 11.76 -1.85
CA GLU A 101 22.06 10.43 -1.75
C GLU A 101 23.57 10.50 -2.05
N PRO A 102 24.36 9.45 -1.72
CA PRO A 102 25.80 9.44 -2.02
C PRO A 102 26.12 9.70 -3.50
N ALA A 103 25.32 9.19 -4.43
CA ALA A 103 25.48 9.42 -5.86
C ALA A 103 25.18 10.88 -6.27
N ASP A 104 24.23 11.54 -5.59
CA ASP A 104 23.88 12.93 -5.84
C ASP A 104 25.05 13.83 -5.42
N LYS A 105 25.67 13.55 -4.27
CA LYS A 105 26.86 14.29 -3.79
C LYS A 105 28.03 14.20 -4.78
N ILE A 106 28.33 13.00 -5.28
CA ILE A 106 29.37 12.78 -6.28
C ILE A 106 29.07 13.60 -7.55
N SER A 107 27.81 13.62 -7.99
CA SER A 107 27.38 14.38 -9.17
C SER A 107 27.50 15.90 -8.96
N ILE A 108 27.16 16.40 -7.77
CA ILE A 108 27.30 17.82 -7.42
C ILE A 108 28.79 18.20 -7.37
N ASP A 109 29.66 17.34 -6.82
CA ASP A 109 31.10 17.59 -6.78
C ASP A 109 31.72 17.62 -8.18
N ALA A 110 31.28 16.74 -9.08
CA ALA A 110 31.66 16.78 -10.49
C ALA A 110 31.22 18.09 -11.16
N LEU A 111 29.99 18.54 -10.92
CA LEU A 111 29.49 19.83 -11.41
C LEU A 111 30.33 21.00 -10.88
N ARG A 112 30.67 21.00 -9.59
CA ARG A 112 31.49 22.03 -8.95
C ARG A 112 32.88 22.12 -9.59
N LEU A 113 33.51 20.98 -9.87
CA LEU A 113 34.81 20.94 -10.55
C LEU A 113 34.73 21.52 -11.96
N HIS A 114 33.72 21.13 -12.74
CA HIS A 114 33.49 21.69 -14.07
C HIS A 114 33.19 23.20 -14.03
N ARG A 115 32.44 23.68 -13.03
CA ARG A 115 32.21 25.12 -12.80
C ARG A 115 33.51 25.85 -12.50
N HIS A 116 34.39 25.28 -11.66
CA HIS A 116 35.68 25.89 -11.35
C HIS A 116 36.54 26.07 -12.61
N LEU A 117 36.66 25.02 -13.44
CA LEU A 117 37.39 25.04 -14.70
C LEU A 117 36.77 25.98 -15.76
N SER A 118 35.46 26.15 -15.71
CA SER A 118 34.68 26.99 -16.63
C SER A 118 34.72 28.47 -16.27
N ALA A 119 34.87 28.81 -14.97
CA ALA A 119 34.81 30.19 -14.49
C ALA A 119 36.19 30.82 -14.24
N HIS A 120 37.23 30.01 -14.01
CA HIS A 120 38.56 30.50 -13.64
C HIS A 120 39.61 30.11 -14.69
N PRO A 121 40.48 31.04 -15.11
CA PRO A 121 41.46 30.73 -16.12
C PRO A 121 42.49 29.70 -15.68
N VAL A 122 42.80 28.73 -16.54
CA VAL A 122 43.84 27.72 -16.34
C VAL A 122 45.09 28.17 -17.11
N LEU A 123 46.08 28.69 -16.39
CA LEU A 123 47.31 29.28 -16.97
C LEU A 123 48.20 28.27 -17.74
N THR A 124 47.91 26.97 -17.65
CA THR A 124 48.71 25.88 -18.22
C THR A 124 48.13 25.30 -19.52
N GLN A 125 46.99 25.78 -20.02
CA GLN A 125 46.37 25.31 -21.27
C GLN A 125 46.40 26.38 -22.37
N GLN A 126 46.32 25.93 -23.63
CA GLN A 126 46.28 26.81 -24.80
C GLN A 126 45.04 27.71 -24.80
N ASP A 127 43.91 27.18 -24.32
CA ASP A 127 42.72 27.95 -24.00
C ASP A 127 42.77 28.39 -22.53
N LEU A 128 42.58 29.69 -22.29
CA LEU A 128 42.54 30.21 -20.92
C LEU A 128 41.39 29.61 -20.11
N LEU A 129 40.27 29.20 -20.71
CA LEU A 129 39.10 28.68 -20.00
C LEU A 129 38.64 27.36 -20.60
N SER A 130 38.48 26.34 -19.76
CA SER A 130 38.04 25.01 -20.19
C SER A 130 36.57 25.05 -20.61
N THR A 131 36.25 24.44 -21.76
CA THR A 131 34.88 24.32 -22.25
C THR A 131 34.47 22.84 -22.27
N PRO A 132 33.55 22.42 -21.39
CA PRO A 132 33.01 21.07 -21.42
C PRO A 132 32.26 20.81 -22.74
N ASN A 133 32.31 19.57 -23.23
CA ASN A 133 31.54 19.19 -24.42
C ASN A 133 30.04 19.07 -24.11
N LYS A 134 29.22 19.04 -25.17
CA LYS A 134 27.76 18.94 -25.09
C LYS A 134 27.26 17.78 -24.22
N GLU A 135 27.87 16.60 -24.35
CA GLU A 135 27.41 15.41 -23.66
C GLU A 135 27.73 15.44 -22.17
N THR A 136 28.89 16.00 -21.79
CA THR A 136 29.23 16.27 -20.40
C THR A 136 28.22 17.21 -19.75
N VAL A 137 27.89 18.33 -20.40
CA VAL A 137 26.88 19.27 -19.87
C VAL A 137 25.51 18.62 -19.78
N ARG A 138 25.12 17.82 -20.78
CA ARG A 138 23.85 17.07 -20.78
C ARG A 138 23.76 16.12 -19.58
N ALA A 139 24.84 15.39 -19.30
CA ALA A 139 24.90 14.47 -18.16
C ALA A 139 24.81 15.20 -16.82
N LEU A 140 25.52 16.31 -16.66
CA LEU A 140 25.44 17.15 -15.46
C LEU A 140 24.01 17.67 -15.24
N ILE A 141 23.36 18.19 -16.28
CA ILE A 141 21.97 18.66 -16.21
C ILE A 141 21.03 17.55 -15.75
N ARG A 142 21.12 16.38 -16.38
CA ARG A 142 20.28 15.23 -16.04
C ARG A 142 20.47 14.80 -14.58
N ASN A 143 21.73 14.67 -14.14
CA ASN A 143 22.03 14.24 -12.77
C ASN A 143 21.49 15.23 -11.74
N MET A 144 21.55 16.54 -12.01
CA MET A 144 20.99 17.55 -11.10
C MET A 144 19.46 17.54 -11.09
N LEU A 145 18.83 17.34 -12.25
CA LEU A 145 17.37 17.18 -12.34
C LEU A 145 16.91 15.97 -11.54
N GLU A 146 17.41 14.77 -11.86
CA GLU A 146 17.00 13.50 -11.24
C GLU A 146 17.40 13.44 -9.76
N GLY A 147 18.62 13.87 -9.44
CA GLY A 147 19.21 13.73 -8.11
C GLY A 147 18.74 14.78 -7.10
N LEU A 148 18.33 15.97 -7.56
CA LEU A 148 17.99 17.08 -6.67
C LEU A 148 16.76 17.87 -7.13
N LEU A 149 16.80 18.56 -8.27
CA LEU A 149 15.89 19.69 -8.56
C LEU A 149 14.41 19.30 -8.61
N VAL A 150 14.09 18.07 -9.04
CA VAL A 150 12.69 17.58 -9.08
C VAL A 150 12.23 16.96 -7.76
N LYS A 151 13.16 16.64 -6.84
CA LYS A 151 12.85 16.03 -5.53
C LYS A 151 12.32 17.08 -4.56
N ASN A 152 11.36 16.71 -3.71
CA ASN A 152 10.85 17.58 -2.66
C ASN A 152 11.83 17.70 -1.47
N PRO A 153 11.79 18.82 -0.73
CA PRO A 153 12.45 18.95 0.56
C PRO A 153 11.74 18.10 1.62
N VAL A 154 12.25 16.91 1.94
CA VAL A 154 11.56 16.03 2.90
C VAL A 154 12.55 15.42 3.90
N MET A 155 12.29 15.64 5.19
CA MET A 155 12.96 14.99 6.32
C MET A 155 12.04 13.94 6.95
N SER A 156 12.55 12.73 7.18
CA SER A 156 11.69 11.57 7.39
C SER A 156 10.90 11.52 8.67
N LYS A 157 11.45 12.04 9.77
CA LYS A 157 10.80 11.94 11.09
C LYS A 157 9.68 12.95 11.29
N LYS A 158 9.93 14.25 11.05
CA LYS A 158 8.90 15.27 11.25
C LYS A 158 7.75 15.14 10.25
N VAL A 159 8.04 14.82 8.97
CA VAL A 159 6.99 14.60 7.97
C VAL A 159 6.15 13.38 8.29
N PHE A 160 6.75 12.33 8.88
CA PHE A 160 5.96 11.23 9.42
C PHE A 160 5.01 11.69 10.54
N TYR A 161 5.48 12.50 11.50
CA TYR A 161 4.60 13.05 12.53
C TYR A 161 3.51 13.97 11.96
N THR A 162 3.85 14.85 11.02
CA THR A 162 2.87 15.69 10.32
C THR A 162 1.85 14.84 9.57
N LEU A 163 2.29 13.79 8.88
CA LEU A 163 1.39 12.82 8.25
C LEU A 163 0.46 12.19 9.30
N LEU A 164 0.99 11.74 10.45
CA LEU A 164 0.16 11.16 11.50
C LEU A 164 -0.86 12.15 12.08
N GLU A 165 -0.46 13.39 12.35
CA GLU A 165 -1.36 14.45 12.83
C GLU A 165 -2.46 14.75 11.81
N ASP A 166 -2.10 14.88 10.53
CA ASP A 166 -3.06 15.12 9.46
C ASP A 166 -4.01 13.91 9.27
N LEU A 167 -3.51 12.67 9.39
CA LEU A 167 -4.35 11.47 9.36
C LEU A 167 -5.29 11.40 10.56
N ASP A 168 -4.85 11.79 11.75
CA ASP A 168 -5.69 11.84 12.95
C ASP A 168 -6.81 12.89 12.82
N GLN A 169 -6.47 14.10 12.37
CA GLN A 169 -7.41 15.21 12.20
C GLN A 169 -8.47 14.94 11.12
N HIS A 170 -8.10 14.19 10.08
CA HIS A 170 -8.95 13.98 8.90
C HIS A 170 -9.45 12.55 8.75
N LYS A 171 -9.27 11.66 9.74
CA LYS A 171 -9.66 10.23 9.59
C LYS A 171 -11.13 10.00 9.25
N ASP A 172 -12.03 10.88 9.70
CA ASP A 172 -13.47 10.81 9.42
C ASP A 172 -13.86 11.42 8.06
N PHE A 173 -12.93 12.12 7.38
CA PHE A 173 -13.17 12.73 6.07
C PHE A 173 -13.06 11.73 4.91
N PHE A 174 -12.29 10.65 5.08
CA PHE A 174 -11.98 9.70 4.01
C PHE A 174 -12.98 8.55 3.95
N SER A 175 -13.96 8.67 3.04
CA SER A 175 -15.01 7.65 2.81
C SER A 175 -14.49 6.31 2.34
N ASP A 176 -13.38 6.30 1.59
CA ASP A 176 -12.84 5.11 0.93
C ASP A 176 -11.33 5.22 0.70
N ASP A 177 -10.67 4.09 0.39
CA ASP A 177 -9.22 4.01 0.21
C ASP A 177 -8.73 4.85 -0.99
N SER A 178 -9.56 5.12 -2.00
CA SER A 178 -9.18 5.96 -3.15
C SER A 178 -9.11 7.44 -2.77
N SER A 179 -10.03 7.92 -1.93
CA SER A 179 -10.00 9.29 -1.40
C SER A 179 -8.75 9.53 -0.55
N LEU A 180 -8.40 8.56 0.31
CA LEU A 180 -7.20 8.58 1.14
C LEU A 180 -5.93 8.54 0.29
N GLU A 181 -5.89 7.66 -0.71
CA GLU A 181 -4.75 7.53 -1.62
C GLU A 181 -4.44 8.85 -2.34
N LYS A 182 -5.45 9.52 -2.91
CA LYS A 182 -5.29 10.82 -3.58
C LYS A 182 -4.76 11.90 -2.64
N TYR A 183 -5.28 11.94 -1.41
CA TYR A 183 -4.84 12.91 -0.41
C TYR A 183 -3.36 12.69 -0.04
N ILE A 184 -2.99 11.47 0.33
CA ILE A 184 -1.63 11.15 0.74
C ILE A 184 -0.66 11.34 -0.42
N GLU A 185 -1.06 10.95 -1.63
CA GLU A 185 -0.27 11.17 -2.84
C GLU A 185 0.06 12.64 -3.06
N SER A 186 -0.98 13.47 -3.10
CA SER A 186 -0.82 14.89 -3.42
C SER A 186 0.02 15.64 -2.38
N ARG A 187 -0.11 15.27 -1.10
CA ARG A 187 0.48 16.02 0.03
C ARG A 187 1.83 15.48 0.49
N TYR A 188 2.09 14.16 0.38
CA TYR A 188 3.32 13.56 0.94
C TYR A 188 4.10 12.64 -0.01
N LEU A 189 3.51 12.09 -1.08
CA LEU A 189 4.21 11.10 -1.92
C LEU A 189 4.72 11.66 -3.23
N LYS A 190 4.06 12.69 -3.78
CA LYS A 190 4.50 13.34 -5.01
C LYS A 190 5.92 13.85 -4.82
N ASN A 191 6.85 13.43 -5.68
CA ASN A 191 8.28 13.80 -5.67
C ASN A 191 9.06 13.41 -4.39
N THR A 192 8.57 12.43 -3.65
CA THR A 192 9.24 11.88 -2.47
C THR A 192 10.24 10.79 -2.87
N ASN A 193 11.45 10.83 -2.28
CA ASN A 193 12.49 9.85 -2.58
C ASN A 193 12.19 8.47 -1.96
N GLU A 194 12.82 7.42 -2.50
CA GLU A 194 12.57 6.04 -2.08
C GLU A 194 12.95 5.78 -0.61
N GLN A 195 14.06 6.35 -0.14
CA GLN A 195 14.51 6.20 1.25
C GLN A 195 13.47 6.75 2.25
N MET A 196 12.81 7.84 1.89
CA MET A 196 11.74 8.44 2.68
C MET A 196 10.51 7.55 2.71
N ILE A 197 10.08 7.00 1.57
CA ILE A 197 8.97 6.03 1.52
C ILE A 197 9.27 4.83 2.43
N ASN A 198 10.49 4.29 2.34
CA ASN A 198 10.95 3.18 3.18
C ASN A 198 10.89 3.55 4.68
N SER A 199 11.31 4.75 5.05
CA SER A 199 11.24 5.25 6.43
C SER A 199 9.80 5.41 6.91
N ILE A 200 8.93 6.06 6.14
CA ILE A 200 7.50 6.23 6.47
C ILE A 200 6.85 4.86 6.66
N PHE A 201 7.08 3.93 5.73
CA PHE A 201 6.51 2.60 5.78
C PHE A 201 6.95 1.82 7.03
N LYS A 202 8.24 1.90 7.39
CA LYS A 202 8.78 1.27 8.61
C LYS A 202 8.13 1.83 9.88
N GLU A 203 7.98 3.14 9.98
CA GLU A 203 7.37 3.76 11.16
C GLU A 203 5.87 3.46 11.22
N LEU A 204 5.15 3.53 10.09
CA LEU A 204 3.75 3.11 9.97
C LEU A 204 3.55 1.64 10.38
N TRP A 205 4.46 0.75 9.98
CA TRP A 205 4.45 -0.64 10.39
C TRP A 205 4.52 -0.76 11.91
N GLY A 206 5.48 -0.06 12.52
CA GLY A 206 5.68 -0.05 13.98
C GLY A 206 4.45 0.43 14.74
N ILE A 207 3.82 1.52 14.31
CA ILE A 207 2.62 2.03 14.99
C ILE A 207 1.38 1.15 14.75
N THR A 208 1.29 0.51 13.58
CA THR A 208 0.12 -0.30 13.22
C THR A 208 0.15 -1.65 13.90
N PHE A 209 1.34 -2.28 13.99
CA PHE A 209 1.46 -3.67 14.43
C PHE A 209 2.23 -3.89 15.74
N ASN A 210 2.87 -2.87 16.31
CA ASN A 210 3.60 -3.02 17.57
C ASN A 210 3.16 -2.02 18.66
N CYS A 211 2.70 -0.83 18.30
CA CYS A 211 2.29 0.18 19.27
C CYS A 211 0.90 -0.09 19.88
N THR A 212 0.82 -0.05 21.21
CA THR A 212 -0.41 -0.30 21.99
C THR A 212 -0.85 0.89 22.85
N SER A 213 -0.29 2.09 22.64
CA SER A 213 -0.80 3.31 23.27
C SER A 213 -2.24 3.61 22.81
N ASP A 214 -2.97 4.40 23.58
CA ASP A 214 -4.36 4.72 23.26
C ASP A 214 -4.48 5.54 21.96
N GLU A 215 -3.52 6.41 21.69
CA GLU A 215 -3.39 7.13 20.42
C GLU A 215 -3.14 6.18 19.24
N CYS A 216 -2.26 5.20 19.39
CA CYS A 216 -2.04 4.19 18.35
C CYS A 216 -3.29 3.34 18.10
N LYS A 217 -4.08 3.05 19.15
CA LYS A 217 -5.33 2.28 19.02
C LYS A 217 -6.40 3.10 18.30
N SER A 218 -6.60 4.37 18.67
CA SER A 218 -7.62 5.24 18.06
C SER A 218 -7.35 5.48 16.58
N ASN A 219 -6.07 5.54 16.17
CA ASN A 219 -5.66 5.83 14.79
C ASN A 219 -5.26 4.59 14.00
N ARG A 220 -5.39 3.38 14.57
CA ARG A 220 -4.90 2.14 13.94
C ARG A 220 -5.51 1.88 12.58
N GLU A 221 -6.79 2.19 12.40
CA GLU A 221 -7.50 1.94 11.14
C GLU A 221 -6.95 2.80 10.00
N ILE A 222 -6.86 4.12 10.21
CA ILE A 222 -6.35 5.03 9.19
C ILE A 222 -4.87 4.77 8.88
N ASN A 223 -4.09 4.40 9.90
CA ASN A 223 -2.69 4.01 9.75
C ASN A 223 -2.55 2.73 8.92
N PHE A 224 -3.40 1.73 9.17
CA PHE A 224 -3.43 0.48 8.41
C PHE A 224 -3.83 0.69 6.95
N ARG A 225 -4.86 1.49 6.70
CA ARG A 225 -5.28 1.85 5.33
C ARG A 225 -4.14 2.55 4.59
N THR A 226 -3.46 3.49 5.24
CA THR A 226 -2.28 4.17 4.69
C THR A 226 -1.14 3.19 4.37
N LEU A 227 -0.84 2.26 5.29
CA LEU A 227 0.18 1.23 5.10
C LEU A 227 -0.11 0.37 3.86
N LYS A 228 -1.36 -0.07 3.68
CA LYS A 228 -1.79 -0.84 2.49
C LYS A 228 -1.56 -0.05 1.20
N ILE A 229 -1.94 1.23 1.18
CA ILE A 229 -1.77 2.12 0.02
C ILE A 229 -0.30 2.24 -0.37
N LEU A 230 0.57 2.50 0.61
CA LEU A 230 2.01 2.61 0.38
C LEU A 230 2.60 1.30 -0.15
N TYR A 231 2.23 0.17 0.44
CA TYR A 231 2.71 -1.13 -0.02
C TYR A 231 2.26 -1.45 -1.45
N LYS A 232 0.99 -1.21 -1.78
CA LYS A 232 0.44 -1.42 -3.12
C LYS A 232 1.21 -0.60 -4.17
N ARG A 233 1.51 0.66 -3.86
CA ARG A 233 2.16 1.59 -4.79
C ARG A 233 3.65 1.35 -4.97
N TYR A 234 4.37 1.05 -3.89
CA TYR A 234 5.84 0.92 -3.89
C TYR A 234 6.30 -0.53 -3.66
N ARG A 235 5.47 -1.50 -4.05
CA ARG A 235 5.63 -2.95 -3.78
C ARG A 235 7.05 -3.46 -4.04
N ALA A 236 7.61 -3.21 -5.23
CA ALA A 236 8.92 -3.74 -5.61
C ALA A 236 10.07 -3.22 -4.70
N SER A 237 10.07 -1.92 -4.40
CA SER A 237 11.05 -1.30 -3.51
C SER A 237 10.87 -1.76 -2.06
N LEU A 238 9.63 -1.74 -1.57
CA LEU A 238 9.32 -2.11 -0.18
C LEU A 238 9.58 -3.59 0.10
N LEU A 239 9.38 -4.49 -0.85
CA LEU A 239 9.76 -5.90 -0.72
C LEU A 239 11.25 -6.07 -0.40
N VAL A 240 12.12 -5.42 -1.19
CA VAL A 240 13.58 -5.46 -0.97
C VAL A 240 13.93 -4.80 0.36
N PHE A 241 13.25 -3.71 0.72
CA PHE A 241 13.50 -3.01 1.98
C PHE A 241 13.10 -3.85 3.21
N ILE A 242 11.95 -4.53 3.16
CA ILE A 242 11.48 -5.43 4.23
C ILE A 242 12.47 -6.57 4.43
N GLU A 243 12.91 -7.19 3.33
CA GLU A 243 13.88 -8.30 3.37
C GLU A 243 15.21 -7.88 4.00
N LYS A 244 15.69 -6.67 3.73
CA LYS A 244 16.93 -6.13 4.32
C LYS A 244 16.79 -5.68 5.78
N ASN A 245 15.57 -5.45 6.27
CA ASN A 245 15.30 -4.86 7.60
C ASN A 245 14.43 -5.76 8.49
N LYS A 246 14.64 -7.09 8.43
CA LYS A 246 13.82 -8.11 9.11
C LYS A 246 13.47 -7.79 10.57
N ILE A 247 14.44 -7.32 11.37
CA ILE A 247 14.24 -7.01 12.80
C ILE A 247 13.06 -6.05 13.02
N SER A 248 12.93 -5.02 12.19
CA SER A 248 11.87 -4.00 12.36
C SER A 248 10.50 -4.55 12.00
N PHE A 249 10.44 -5.37 10.95
CA PHE A 249 9.19 -5.95 10.44
C PHE A 249 8.75 -7.21 11.19
N ASN A 250 9.64 -7.79 12.00
CA ASN A 250 9.35 -8.92 12.90
C ASN A 250 8.96 -8.48 14.31
N LYS A 251 8.95 -7.18 14.58
CA LYS A 251 8.48 -6.65 15.85
C LYS A 251 6.99 -6.30 15.72
N PHE A 252 6.13 -7.12 16.32
CA PHE A 252 4.70 -6.88 16.40
C PHE A 252 4.14 -7.43 17.72
N ASN A 253 2.96 -6.97 18.13
CA ASN A 253 2.26 -7.40 19.33
C ASN A 253 1.13 -8.37 18.98
N GLU A 254 1.41 -9.65 19.10
CA GLU A 254 0.50 -10.76 18.80
C GLU A 254 -0.58 -11.01 19.86
N GLU A 255 -0.63 -10.23 20.94
CA GLU A 255 -1.65 -10.35 21.98
C GLU A 255 -2.84 -9.39 21.75
N ASP A 256 -2.63 -8.28 21.02
CA ASP A 256 -3.69 -7.34 20.67
C ASP A 256 -4.51 -7.87 19.49
N GLU A 257 -5.80 -8.08 19.73
CA GLU A 257 -6.73 -8.60 18.73
C GLU A 257 -6.88 -7.70 17.50
N GLY A 258 -6.89 -6.38 17.70
CA GLY A 258 -7.02 -5.41 16.62
C GLY A 258 -5.78 -5.36 15.73
N ILE A 259 -4.61 -5.64 16.30
CA ILE A 259 -3.36 -5.85 15.57
C ILE A 259 -3.43 -7.17 14.78
N LEU A 260 -3.82 -8.27 15.41
CA LEU A 260 -3.90 -9.58 14.75
C LEU A 260 -4.87 -9.59 13.55
N ILE A 261 -6.04 -8.95 13.66
CA ILE A 261 -6.97 -8.81 12.52
C ILE A 261 -6.28 -8.11 11.35
N ARG A 262 -5.62 -6.98 11.60
CA ARG A 262 -4.98 -6.19 10.52
C ARG A 262 -3.76 -6.89 9.95
N MET A 263 -2.97 -7.56 10.79
CA MET A 263 -1.84 -8.38 10.33
C MET A 263 -2.29 -9.53 9.44
N THR A 264 -3.34 -10.25 9.85
CA THR A 264 -3.88 -11.37 9.05
C THR A 264 -4.43 -10.88 7.72
N VAL A 265 -5.17 -9.75 7.69
CA VAL A 265 -5.59 -9.12 6.42
C VAL A 265 -4.38 -8.69 5.58
N PHE A 266 -3.37 -8.07 6.19
CA PHE A 266 -2.19 -7.59 5.45
C PHE A 266 -1.42 -8.72 4.78
N PHE A 267 -1.15 -9.80 5.50
CA PHE A 267 -0.52 -10.99 4.95
C PHE A 267 -1.46 -11.76 4.03
N GLY A 268 -2.77 -11.70 4.26
CA GLY A 268 -3.76 -12.33 3.38
C GLY A 268 -3.77 -11.69 1.99
N ASN A 269 -3.66 -10.36 1.93
CA ASN A 269 -3.52 -9.61 0.68
C ASN A 269 -2.12 -9.77 0.06
N ASN A 270 -1.10 -10.09 0.86
CA ASN A 270 0.30 -10.13 0.43
C ASN A 270 1.00 -11.39 0.98
N PRO A 271 0.62 -12.60 0.52
CA PRO A 271 1.09 -13.85 1.13
C PRO A 271 2.61 -14.03 1.09
N GLU A 272 3.29 -13.47 0.08
CA GLU A 272 4.75 -13.52 -0.03
C GLU A 272 5.47 -12.88 1.16
N LEU A 273 4.84 -11.94 1.86
CA LEU A 273 5.47 -11.28 3.00
C LEU A 273 5.59 -12.20 4.22
N TYR A 274 4.77 -13.25 4.29
CA TYR A 274 4.83 -14.19 5.41
C TYR A 274 6.18 -14.94 5.46
N SER A 275 6.85 -15.15 4.31
CA SER A 275 8.18 -15.78 4.28
C SER A 275 9.30 -14.91 4.86
N PHE A 276 9.07 -13.60 5.04
CA PHE A 276 10.03 -12.71 5.70
C PHE A 276 9.88 -12.67 7.22
N VAL A 277 8.82 -13.27 7.75
CA VAL A 277 8.62 -13.44 9.20
C VAL A 277 9.56 -14.53 9.70
N GLU A 278 10.27 -14.27 10.79
CA GLU A 278 11.20 -15.20 11.42
C GLU A 278 10.45 -16.41 12.01
N GLU A 279 11.07 -17.58 11.97
CA GLU A 279 10.44 -18.87 12.30
C GLU A 279 9.77 -18.89 13.70
N HIS A 280 10.42 -18.29 14.69
CA HIS A 280 9.86 -18.20 16.04
C HIS A 280 8.59 -17.33 16.09
N ASN A 281 8.53 -16.26 15.30
CA ASN A 281 7.36 -15.39 15.19
C ASN A 281 6.27 -16.01 14.32
N GLN A 282 6.63 -16.75 13.27
CA GLN A 282 5.68 -17.56 12.50
C GLN A 282 4.96 -18.57 13.41
N THR A 283 5.71 -19.23 14.29
CA THR A 283 5.17 -20.20 15.25
C THR A 283 4.18 -19.55 16.21
N LYS A 284 4.54 -18.41 16.81
CA LYS A 284 3.65 -17.64 17.71
C LYS A 284 2.40 -17.16 16.99
N LEU A 285 2.56 -16.54 15.82
CA LEU A 285 1.46 -16.01 15.03
C LEU A 285 0.49 -17.13 14.62
N LYS A 286 1.01 -18.28 14.17
CA LYS A 286 0.19 -19.44 13.81
C LYS A 286 -0.60 -19.96 15.02
N ALA A 287 0.00 -20.04 16.20
CA ALA A 287 -0.70 -20.46 17.41
C ALA A 287 -1.85 -19.51 17.77
N LYS A 288 -1.64 -18.18 17.63
CA LYS A 288 -2.70 -17.18 17.84
C LYS A 288 -3.80 -17.25 16.79
N ILE A 289 -3.44 -17.42 15.52
CA ILE A 289 -4.42 -17.58 14.42
C ILE A 289 -5.31 -18.79 14.67
N GLU A 290 -4.72 -19.92 15.06
CA GLU A 290 -5.47 -21.16 15.27
C GLU A 290 -6.42 -21.12 16.48
N SER A 291 -6.33 -20.09 17.33
CA SER A 291 -7.17 -19.95 18.53
C SER A 291 -8.59 -19.44 18.25
N ARG A 292 -8.82 -18.65 17.19
CA ARG A 292 -10.12 -18.02 16.91
C ARG A 292 -10.42 -17.96 15.42
N TRP A 293 -11.69 -18.18 15.06
CA TRP A 293 -12.16 -18.23 13.68
C TRP A 293 -11.94 -16.95 12.89
N LYS A 294 -12.16 -15.78 13.49
CA LYS A 294 -11.91 -14.49 12.84
C LYS A 294 -10.47 -14.34 12.32
N PHE A 295 -9.49 -14.99 12.93
CA PHE A 295 -8.13 -14.99 12.41
C PHE A 295 -7.92 -16.05 11.32
N LYS A 296 -8.46 -17.27 11.53
CA LYS A 296 -8.40 -18.38 10.56
C LYS A 296 -8.99 -17.98 9.21
N VAL A 297 -10.12 -17.28 9.20
CA VAL A 297 -10.77 -16.80 7.98
C VAL A 297 -9.86 -15.85 7.19
N ARG A 298 -9.05 -15.05 7.89
CA ARG A 298 -8.18 -14.01 7.34
C ARG A 298 -6.76 -14.51 7.04
N SER A 299 -6.49 -15.82 7.07
CA SER A 299 -5.12 -16.36 6.95
C SER A 299 -4.88 -17.26 5.73
N PRO A 300 -5.17 -16.80 4.48
CA PRO A 300 -4.90 -17.60 3.29
C PRO A 300 -3.39 -17.86 3.08
N PHE A 301 -2.52 -17.00 3.61
CA PHE A 301 -1.06 -17.14 3.58
C PHE A 301 -0.52 -18.37 4.34
N LEU A 302 -1.37 -19.07 5.11
CA LEU A 302 -1.03 -20.36 5.74
C LEU A 302 -1.41 -21.55 4.85
N ARG A 303 -1.85 -21.32 3.62
CA ARG A 303 -2.33 -22.30 2.65
C ARG A 303 -1.55 -22.13 1.34
N GLU A 304 -1.62 -23.15 0.50
CA GLU A 304 -0.90 -23.18 -0.78
C GLU A 304 -1.38 -22.09 -1.75
N ASN A 305 -2.70 -21.88 -1.80
CA ASN A 305 -3.35 -20.87 -2.64
C ASN A 305 -4.75 -20.56 -2.10
N MET A 306 -5.43 -19.60 -2.73
CA MET A 306 -6.75 -19.14 -2.30
C MET A 306 -7.83 -20.22 -2.38
N GLU A 307 -7.80 -21.09 -3.41
CA GLU A 307 -8.76 -22.20 -3.50
C GLU A 307 -8.61 -23.17 -2.33
N LYS A 308 -7.38 -23.54 -1.96
CA LYS A 308 -7.10 -24.39 -0.79
C LYS A 308 -7.51 -23.73 0.51
N HIS A 309 -7.49 -22.40 0.57
CA HIS A 309 -8.04 -21.67 1.71
C HIS A 309 -9.56 -21.80 1.80
N PHE A 310 -10.29 -21.64 0.69
CA PHE A 310 -11.74 -21.87 0.66
C PHE A 310 -12.12 -23.33 0.97
N ASP A 311 -11.35 -24.31 0.47
CA ASP A 311 -11.54 -25.72 0.81
C ASP A 311 -11.34 -25.95 2.32
N TYR A 312 -10.31 -25.34 2.91
CA TYR A 312 -10.06 -25.39 4.35
C TYR A 312 -11.22 -24.79 5.15
N LEU A 313 -11.69 -23.59 4.80
CA LEU A 313 -12.82 -22.95 5.50
C LEU A 313 -14.09 -23.80 5.37
N SER A 314 -14.38 -24.26 4.16
CA SER A 314 -15.54 -25.10 3.87
C SER A 314 -15.57 -26.37 4.73
N ASN A 315 -14.42 -27.02 4.94
CA ASN A 315 -14.32 -28.30 5.64
C ASN A 315 -14.13 -28.16 7.16
N LYS A 316 -13.69 -27.00 7.64
CA LYS A 316 -13.43 -26.78 9.07
C LYS A 316 -14.53 -26.01 9.76
N ILE A 317 -15.21 -25.10 9.06
CA ILE A 317 -16.36 -24.37 9.60
C ILE A 317 -17.56 -25.32 9.70
N HIS A 318 -17.73 -26.22 8.74
CA HIS A 318 -18.91 -27.07 8.61
C HIS A 318 -18.55 -28.53 8.80
N TRP A 319 -19.36 -29.27 9.56
CA TRP A 319 -19.26 -30.72 9.62
C TRP A 319 -20.63 -31.37 9.79
N THR A 320 -20.72 -32.62 9.36
CA THR A 320 -21.91 -33.46 9.49
C THR A 320 -21.57 -34.64 10.39
N GLU A 321 -22.40 -34.89 11.39
CA GLU A 321 -22.32 -36.10 12.20
C GLU A 321 -23.31 -37.13 11.65
N GLN A 322 -22.78 -38.29 11.24
CA GLN A 322 -23.61 -39.41 10.79
C GLN A 322 -24.09 -40.20 12.01
N THR A 323 -25.28 -39.87 12.50
CA THR A 323 -26.00 -40.69 13.49
C THR A 323 -27.17 -41.44 12.82
N TYR A 324 -28.20 -41.86 13.57
CA TYR A 324 -29.43 -42.37 12.97
C TYR A 324 -30.13 -41.32 12.08
N GLU A 325 -29.95 -40.04 12.42
CA GLU A 325 -30.28 -38.89 11.57
C GLU A 325 -29.00 -38.08 11.30
N GLU A 326 -28.84 -37.56 10.08
CA GLU A 326 -27.73 -36.66 9.76
C GLU A 326 -27.89 -35.36 10.57
N ARG A 327 -26.86 -35.01 11.35
CA ARG A 327 -26.83 -33.74 12.09
C ARG A 327 -25.80 -32.81 11.49
N PHE A 328 -26.19 -31.56 11.29
CA PHE A 328 -25.37 -30.54 10.66
C PHE A 328 -24.95 -29.50 11.69
N TYR A 329 -23.70 -29.07 11.59
CA TYR A 329 -23.10 -28.14 12.52
C TYR A 329 -22.22 -27.12 11.81
N GLU A 330 -22.25 -25.89 12.32
CA GLU A 330 -21.44 -24.76 11.94
C GLU A 330 -20.64 -24.22 13.15
N GLN A 331 -19.33 -24.12 13.01
CA GLN A 331 -18.41 -23.71 14.07
C GLN A 331 -18.22 -22.19 14.15
N HIS A 332 -18.56 -21.51 13.06
CA HIS A 332 -18.43 -20.07 12.87
C HIS A 332 -19.43 -19.61 11.82
N ILE A 333 -20.00 -18.43 12.01
CA ILE A 333 -20.85 -17.77 11.02
C ILE A 333 -20.08 -16.57 10.51
N LEU A 334 -19.83 -16.53 9.20
CA LEU A 334 -19.06 -15.46 8.58
C LEU A 334 -19.75 -14.11 8.79
N SER A 335 -18.99 -13.13 9.30
CA SER A 335 -19.47 -11.75 9.45
C SER A 335 -19.62 -11.07 8.08
N LYS A 336 -20.23 -9.88 8.06
CA LYS A 336 -20.33 -9.08 6.82
C LYS A 336 -18.94 -8.74 6.26
N GLU A 337 -18.05 -8.28 7.13
CA GLU A 337 -16.68 -7.89 6.78
C GLU A 337 -15.85 -9.09 6.29
N GLU A 338 -16.09 -10.28 6.86
CA GLU A 338 -15.45 -11.52 6.41
C GLU A 338 -15.94 -11.93 5.02
N ARG A 339 -17.25 -11.80 4.76
CA ARG A 339 -17.81 -12.10 3.43
C ARG A 339 -17.32 -11.15 2.37
N GLU A 340 -17.21 -9.85 2.66
CA GLU A 340 -16.70 -8.84 1.74
C GLU A 340 -15.23 -9.12 1.41
N LEU A 341 -14.39 -9.34 2.43
CA LEU A 341 -12.98 -9.68 2.24
C LEU A 341 -12.79 -10.98 1.43
N LEU A 342 -13.55 -12.03 1.74
CA LEU A 342 -13.44 -13.30 1.01
C LEU A 342 -13.92 -13.16 -0.44
N LEU A 343 -14.93 -12.34 -0.72
CA LEU A 343 -15.38 -12.09 -2.09
C LEU A 343 -14.32 -11.34 -2.89
N ASP A 344 -13.71 -10.31 -2.30
CA ASP A 344 -12.60 -9.56 -2.93
C ASP A 344 -11.45 -10.50 -3.28
N TRP A 345 -11.02 -11.33 -2.33
CA TRP A 345 -9.98 -12.33 -2.55
C TRP A 345 -10.35 -13.38 -3.60
N ALA A 346 -11.60 -13.86 -3.60
CA ALA A 346 -12.04 -14.81 -4.61
C ALA A 346 -12.06 -14.21 -6.02
N THR A 347 -12.38 -12.91 -6.11
CA THR A 347 -12.36 -12.16 -7.38
C THR A 347 -10.94 -11.94 -7.87
N GLU A 348 -10.03 -11.49 -7.02
CA GLU A 348 -8.62 -11.24 -7.36
C GLU A 348 -7.85 -12.52 -7.75
N ASN A 349 -8.33 -13.69 -7.31
CA ASN A 349 -7.70 -15.00 -7.56
C ASN A 349 -8.51 -15.90 -8.51
N ASP A 350 -9.48 -15.34 -9.25
CA ASP A 350 -10.32 -16.06 -10.22
C ASP A 350 -11.00 -17.34 -9.67
N CYS A 351 -11.35 -17.35 -8.38
CA CYS A 351 -11.95 -18.50 -7.68
C CYS A 351 -13.29 -18.21 -7.02
N VAL A 352 -14.05 -17.24 -7.55
CA VAL A 352 -15.39 -16.84 -7.07
C VAL A 352 -16.36 -18.01 -6.89
N SER A 353 -16.25 -19.07 -7.69
CA SER A 353 -17.06 -20.28 -7.50
C SER A 353 -16.89 -20.88 -6.10
N LYS A 354 -15.66 -20.94 -5.57
CA LYS A 354 -15.36 -21.47 -4.24
C LYS A 354 -15.97 -20.63 -3.12
N TYR A 355 -16.09 -19.32 -3.33
CA TYR A 355 -16.76 -18.43 -2.40
C TYR A 355 -18.25 -18.77 -2.28
N TYR A 356 -18.95 -18.94 -3.41
CA TYR A 356 -20.36 -19.32 -3.40
C TYR A 356 -20.58 -20.74 -2.87
N ASP A 357 -19.67 -21.69 -3.13
CA ASP A 357 -19.71 -23.02 -2.52
C ASP A 357 -19.63 -22.94 -0.99
N LEU A 358 -18.79 -22.04 -0.46
CA LEU A 358 -18.69 -21.78 0.98
C LEU A 358 -20.00 -21.17 1.53
N LEU A 359 -20.61 -20.22 0.83
CA LEU A 359 -21.88 -19.61 1.25
C LEU A 359 -23.02 -20.63 1.27
N ILE A 360 -23.08 -21.50 0.26
CA ILE A 360 -24.04 -22.62 0.21
C ILE A 360 -23.81 -23.56 1.39
N LYS A 361 -22.56 -23.94 1.65
CA LYS A 361 -22.22 -24.78 2.80
C LYS A 361 -22.65 -24.15 4.13
N GLN A 362 -22.49 -22.84 4.29
CA GLN A 362 -22.92 -22.09 5.48
C GLN A 362 -24.43 -22.17 5.72
N PHE A 363 -25.24 -22.11 4.67
CA PHE A 363 -26.69 -22.26 4.78
C PHE A 363 -27.11 -23.72 5.00
N VAL A 364 -26.61 -24.66 4.19
CA VAL A 364 -27.07 -26.05 4.28
C VAL A 364 -26.61 -26.76 5.56
N HIS A 365 -25.63 -26.20 6.28
CA HIS A 365 -25.19 -26.67 7.59
C HIS A 365 -25.82 -25.93 8.78
N SER A 366 -26.87 -25.13 8.58
CA SER A 366 -27.56 -24.47 9.70
C SER A 366 -28.02 -25.48 10.75
N GLY A 367 -27.58 -25.28 11.99
CA GLY A 367 -27.84 -26.21 13.09
C GLY A 367 -29.24 -26.12 13.72
N ASN A 368 -30.01 -25.07 13.40
CA ASN A 368 -31.38 -24.89 13.86
C ASN A 368 -32.21 -24.03 12.88
N PHE A 369 -33.53 -24.01 13.05
CA PHE A 369 -34.46 -23.29 12.18
C PHE A 369 -34.22 -21.78 12.11
N ASP A 370 -33.91 -21.12 13.23
CA ASP A 370 -33.68 -19.67 13.27
C ASP A 370 -32.39 -19.31 12.52
N THR A 371 -31.32 -20.11 12.72
CA THR A 371 -30.08 -19.96 11.95
C THR A 371 -30.29 -20.22 10.46
N ALA A 372 -31.11 -21.21 10.09
CA ALA A 372 -31.43 -21.48 8.68
C ALA A 372 -32.12 -20.28 8.01
N ASP A 373 -33.06 -19.65 8.71
CA ASP A 373 -33.77 -18.48 8.22
C ASP A 373 -32.82 -17.28 8.00
N ILE A 374 -32.00 -16.97 9.02
CA ILE A 374 -30.98 -15.91 8.93
C ILE A 374 -29.97 -16.23 7.82
N ASN A 375 -29.48 -17.46 7.76
CA ASN A 375 -28.46 -17.85 6.79
C ASN A 375 -29.00 -17.78 5.35
N PHE A 376 -30.28 -18.08 5.12
CA PHE A 376 -30.87 -17.90 3.80
C PHE A 376 -30.85 -16.43 3.36
N ASP A 377 -31.36 -15.53 4.20
CA ASP A 377 -31.45 -14.10 3.88
C ASP A 377 -30.06 -13.45 3.73
N VAL A 378 -29.06 -13.96 4.44
CA VAL A 378 -27.70 -13.41 4.47
C VAL A 378 -26.80 -14.00 3.39
N PHE A 379 -26.80 -15.32 3.20
CA PHE A 379 -25.83 -16.03 2.37
C PHE A 379 -26.38 -16.43 1.00
N ILE A 380 -27.67 -16.77 0.90
CA ILE A 380 -28.26 -17.34 -0.34
C ILE A 380 -28.99 -16.28 -1.14
N LYS A 381 -30.02 -15.67 -0.56
CA LYS A 381 -30.95 -14.76 -1.25
C LYS A 381 -30.25 -13.62 -2.01
N PRO A 382 -29.22 -12.93 -1.45
CA PRO A 382 -28.54 -11.86 -2.18
C PRO A 382 -27.70 -12.36 -3.38
N ASN A 383 -27.35 -13.65 -3.40
CA ASN A 383 -26.38 -14.22 -4.32
C ASN A 383 -26.98 -15.17 -5.37
N LEU A 384 -28.30 -15.43 -5.34
CA LEU A 384 -28.96 -16.41 -6.22
C LEU A 384 -28.63 -16.24 -7.71
N LYS A 385 -28.58 -14.99 -8.19
CA LYS A 385 -28.29 -14.66 -9.60
C LYS A 385 -26.87 -15.01 -10.04
N GLN A 386 -25.97 -15.23 -9.09
CA GLN A 386 -24.57 -15.52 -9.35
C GLN A 386 -24.25 -17.01 -9.27
N LEU A 387 -25.20 -17.83 -8.80
CA LEU A 387 -24.99 -19.26 -8.65
C LEU A 387 -25.02 -19.97 -10.00
N ASN A 388 -24.10 -20.90 -10.19
CA ASN A 388 -24.06 -21.75 -11.37
C ASN A 388 -24.91 -23.02 -11.21
N ARG A 389 -24.96 -23.85 -12.26
CA ARG A 389 -25.71 -25.11 -12.27
C ARG A 389 -25.31 -26.05 -11.12
N GLU A 390 -24.02 -26.29 -10.92
CA GLU A 390 -23.53 -27.22 -9.89
C GLU A 390 -23.87 -26.73 -8.48
N GLN A 391 -23.81 -25.41 -8.28
CA GLN A 391 -24.16 -24.75 -7.03
C GLN A 391 -25.64 -24.84 -6.70
N PHE A 392 -26.52 -24.67 -7.69
CA PHE A 392 -27.94 -24.93 -7.48
C PHE A 392 -28.21 -26.39 -7.10
N LEU A 393 -27.56 -27.35 -7.77
CA LEU A 393 -27.72 -28.78 -7.44
C LEU A 393 -27.23 -29.09 -6.02
N ALA A 394 -26.10 -28.52 -5.60
CA ALA A 394 -25.56 -28.67 -4.25
C ALA A 394 -26.47 -28.01 -3.19
N LEU A 395 -27.04 -26.84 -3.51
CA LEU A 395 -27.99 -26.15 -2.64
C LEU A 395 -29.25 -26.99 -2.41
N TYR A 396 -29.84 -27.55 -3.48
CA TYR A 396 -31.01 -28.41 -3.36
C TYR A 396 -30.71 -29.72 -2.62
N ASP A 397 -29.56 -30.36 -2.87
CA ASP A 397 -29.15 -31.56 -2.12
C ASP A 397 -29.05 -31.27 -0.61
N GLY A 398 -28.39 -30.16 -0.26
CA GLY A 398 -28.22 -29.75 1.13
C GLY A 398 -29.54 -29.41 1.81
N ILE A 399 -30.46 -28.68 1.14
CA ILE A 399 -31.81 -28.41 1.67
C ILE A 399 -32.57 -29.72 1.89
N ASN A 400 -32.50 -30.64 0.92
CA ASN A 400 -33.21 -31.92 0.98
C ASN A 400 -32.75 -32.77 2.18
N ARG A 401 -31.47 -32.74 2.50
CA ARG A 401 -30.87 -33.54 3.59
C ARG A 401 -31.03 -32.89 4.97
N ASN A 402 -30.90 -31.58 5.08
CA ASN A 402 -30.98 -30.89 6.37
C ASN A 402 -32.42 -30.44 6.68
N ARG A 403 -33.06 -31.09 7.67
CA ARG A 403 -34.38 -30.71 8.17
C ARG A 403 -34.49 -29.24 8.54
N GLN A 404 -33.41 -28.66 9.08
CA GLN A 404 -33.41 -27.25 9.46
C GLN A 404 -33.63 -26.32 8.25
N CYS A 405 -33.20 -26.74 7.07
CA CYS A 405 -33.34 -25.98 5.83
C CYS A 405 -34.67 -26.21 5.10
N HIS A 406 -35.28 -27.39 5.19
CA HIS A 406 -36.54 -27.67 4.45
C HIS A 406 -37.82 -27.60 5.31
N ALA A 407 -37.74 -27.69 6.63
CA ALA A 407 -38.92 -27.75 7.50
C ALA A 407 -39.20 -26.47 8.30
N HIS A 408 -38.36 -25.43 8.16
CA HIS A 408 -38.58 -24.16 8.85
C HIS A 408 -39.76 -23.37 8.24
N ARG A 409 -40.29 -22.40 9.00
CA ARG A 409 -41.53 -21.65 8.68
C ARG A 409 -41.53 -21.03 7.28
N PHE A 410 -40.38 -20.58 6.79
CA PHE A 410 -40.24 -19.85 5.52
C PHE A 410 -39.70 -20.71 4.38
N ALA A 411 -39.41 -22.00 4.63
CA ALA A 411 -38.74 -22.90 3.69
C ALA A 411 -39.40 -22.89 2.30
N LYS A 412 -40.73 -23.01 2.24
CA LYS A 412 -41.47 -23.04 0.96
C LYS A 412 -41.32 -21.77 0.13
N GLY A 413 -41.22 -20.61 0.78
CA GLY A 413 -41.02 -19.30 0.11
C GLY A 413 -39.59 -19.07 -0.29
N ASN A 414 -38.65 -19.49 0.55
CA ASN A 414 -37.23 -19.47 0.26
C ASN A 414 -36.94 -20.37 -0.95
N ASN A 415 -37.46 -21.60 -0.96
CA ASN A 415 -37.36 -22.54 -2.07
C ASN A 415 -38.00 -22.01 -3.36
N ALA A 416 -39.16 -21.33 -3.28
CA ALA A 416 -39.78 -20.71 -4.45
C ALA A 416 -38.91 -19.59 -5.05
N SER A 417 -38.22 -18.82 -4.19
CA SER A 417 -37.27 -17.80 -4.61
C SER A 417 -36.03 -18.43 -5.28
N ILE A 418 -35.50 -19.52 -4.70
CA ILE A 418 -34.40 -20.29 -5.32
C ILE A 418 -34.83 -20.84 -6.68
N LYS A 419 -36.05 -21.40 -6.79
CA LYS A 419 -36.59 -21.97 -8.02
C LYS A 419 -36.70 -20.97 -9.15
N THR A 420 -37.16 -19.74 -8.84
CA THR A 420 -37.29 -18.67 -9.83
C THR A 420 -35.98 -18.43 -10.59
N GLU A 421 -34.86 -18.41 -9.88
CA GLU A 421 -33.53 -18.19 -10.48
C GLU A 421 -32.94 -19.50 -11.02
N SER A 422 -33.14 -20.64 -10.34
CA SER A 422 -32.59 -21.92 -10.77
C SER A 422 -33.24 -22.45 -12.05
N ASP A 423 -34.53 -22.20 -12.29
CA ASP A 423 -35.24 -22.58 -13.53
C ASP A 423 -34.58 -21.96 -14.77
N LEU A 424 -33.98 -20.76 -14.64
CA LEU A 424 -33.26 -20.09 -15.74
C LEU A 424 -31.99 -20.84 -16.18
N ILE A 425 -31.44 -21.69 -15.31
CA ILE A 425 -30.19 -22.43 -15.54
C ILE A 425 -30.43 -23.94 -15.68
N LEU A 426 -31.35 -24.49 -14.89
CA LEU A 426 -31.66 -25.92 -14.84
C LEU A 426 -32.70 -26.34 -15.88
N GLY A 427 -33.55 -25.41 -16.31
CA GLY A 427 -34.73 -25.65 -17.13
C GLY A 427 -35.99 -25.75 -16.28
N SER A 428 -37.11 -25.22 -16.77
CA SER A 428 -38.41 -25.25 -16.08
C SER A 428 -39.03 -26.65 -15.98
N ASP A 429 -38.54 -27.59 -16.79
CA ASP A 429 -38.90 -29.01 -16.80
C ASP A 429 -38.01 -29.86 -15.88
N PHE A 430 -37.10 -29.25 -15.12
CA PHE A 430 -36.24 -29.97 -14.19
C PHE A 430 -37.07 -30.70 -13.11
N ASP A 431 -36.80 -31.99 -12.92
CA ASP A 431 -37.51 -32.83 -11.95
C ASP A 431 -37.05 -32.57 -10.51
N TYR A 432 -37.53 -31.47 -9.92
CA TYR A 432 -37.25 -31.13 -8.52
C TYR A 432 -37.83 -32.16 -7.54
N LYS A 433 -39.08 -32.58 -7.76
CA LYS A 433 -39.83 -33.44 -6.83
C LYS A 433 -39.27 -34.87 -6.80
N GLY A 434 -38.88 -35.42 -7.94
CA GLY A 434 -38.29 -36.75 -8.03
C GLY A 434 -36.85 -36.81 -7.50
N LYS A 435 -36.09 -35.73 -7.61
CA LYS A 435 -34.70 -35.67 -7.13
C LYS A 435 -34.56 -35.22 -5.67
N TYR A 436 -35.44 -34.33 -5.21
CA TYR A 436 -35.33 -33.67 -3.91
C TYR A 436 -36.69 -33.68 -3.19
N SER A 437 -37.10 -34.86 -2.69
CA SER A 437 -38.45 -35.11 -2.15
C SER A 437 -38.85 -34.21 -0.98
N ASN A 438 -37.89 -33.69 -0.21
CA ASN A 438 -38.14 -32.84 0.95
C ASN A 438 -38.19 -31.35 0.59
N VAL A 439 -37.83 -30.97 -0.64
CA VAL A 439 -37.84 -29.57 -1.10
C VAL A 439 -39.22 -29.22 -1.61
N GLU A 440 -40.01 -28.56 -0.77
CA GLU A 440 -41.34 -28.06 -1.12
C GLU A 440 -41.31 -26.58 -1.54
N PHE A 441 -42.21 -26.20 -2.44
CA PHE A 441 -42.36 -24.82 -2.95
C PHE A 441 -43.71 -24.25 -2.54
N LEU A 442 -43.79 -22.93 -2.32
CA LEU A 442 -45.07 -22.25 -2.17
C LEU A 442 -45.81 -22.30 -3.51
N GLU A 443 -47.00 -22.92 -3.52
CA GLU A 443 -47.88 -22.90 -4.68
C GLU A 443 -48.33 -21.45 -4.95
N SER A 444 -48.17 -20.99 -6.18
CA SER A 444 -48.79 -19.75 -6.64
C SER A 444 -50.30 -19.91 -6.57
N LYS A 445 -50.96 -19.12 -5.72
CA LYS A 445 -52.42 -19.00 -5.72
C LYS A 445 -52.93 -18.40 -7.03
#